data_AF-A0A959BQL4-F1
#
_entry.id   AF-A0A959BQL4-F1
#
_cell.length_a   1.000
_cell.length_b   1.000
_cell.length_c   1.000
_cell.angle_alpha   90.00
_cell.angle_beta   90.00
_cell.angle_gamma   90.00
#
_symmetry.space_group_name_H-M   'P 1'
#
loop_
_entity.id
_entity.type
_entity.pdbx_description
1 polymer ?
#
loop_
_entity_poly.entity_id
_entity_poly.type
_entity_poly.pdbx_seq_one_letter_code
_entity_poly.pdbx_strand_id
1 'polypeptide(L)'
;FRPFAPAVLEEDAGKFFQLDRPSPYMQFVVPLAEEVRKNPAGETHDQPISERLASSIRSSIPAVTHVDHSARVQTVNPSSNPRFWQLLNVFKTLTGQGVLVNTSFNVRGEPIVCTPEDAYQCFLQTEMDTLVIGNFLLDKRNGAGYP
;
A
#
# COMPACT_ATOMS: atom_id res chain seq x y z
N PHE A 1 -10.10 0.70 12.82
CA PHE A 1 -9.11 0.10 11.90
C PHE A 1 -9.41 0.57 10.49
N ARG A 2 -8.44 1.15 9.77
CA ARG A 2 -8.58 1.57 8.36
C ARG A 2 -7.53 0.80 7.56
N PRO A 3 -7.92 -0.23 6.79
CA PRO A 3 -6.96 -1.01 6.03
C PRO A 3 -6.36 -0.17 4.89
N PHE A 4 -5.09 -0.42 4.58
CA PHE A 4 -4.45 0.14 3.39
C PHE A 4 -4.78 -0.70 2.16
N ALA A 5 -4.73 -0.06 0.98
CA ALA A 5 -4.93 -0.74 -0.29
C ALA A 5 -3.57 -1.11 -0.92
N PRO A 6 -3.46 -2.27 -1.59
CA PRO A 6 -2.30 -2.58 -2.41
C PRO A 6 -2.41 -1.99 -3.82
N ALA A 7 -1.29 -1.51 -4.34
CA ALA A 7 -1.05 -1.38 -5.77
C ALA A 7 -0.07 -2.48 -6.23
N VAL A 8 -0.44 -3.22 -7.27
CA VAL A 8 0.30 -4.39 -7.76
C VAL A 8 0.47 -4.33 -9.26
N LEU A 9 1.59 -4.87 -9.78
CA LEU A 9 1.75 -5.11 -11.21
C LEU A 9 0.62 -6.02 -11.69
N GLU A 10 -0.06 -5.63 -12.78
CA GLU A 10 -1.20 -6.38 -13.31
C GLU A 10 -0.83 -7.83 -13.63
N GLU A 11 0.35 -8.04 -14.21
CA GLU A 11 0.90 -9.36 -14.53
C GLU A 11 1.25 -10.23 -13.30
N ASP A 12 1.39 -9.63 -12.11
CA ASP A 12 1.65 -10.34 -10.86
C ASP A 12 0.40 -10.43 -9.97
N ALA A 13 -0.71 -9.77 -10.31
CA ALA A 13 -1.88 -9.66 -9.43
C ALA A 13 -2.38 -11.04 -8.97
N GLY A 14 -2.41 -12.02 -9.88
CA GLY A 14 -2.82 -13.40 -9.57
C GLY A 14 -1.93 -14.15 -8.59
N LYS A 15 -0.70 -13.68 -8.35
CA LYS A 15 0.20 -14.26 -7.32
C LYS A 15 -0.21 -13.86 -5.91
N PHE A 16 -0.91 -12.74 -5.77
CA PHE A 16 -1.28 -12.15 -4.47
C PHE A 16 -2.78 -12.25 -4.19
N PHE A 17 -3.61 -12.20 -5.22
CA PHE A 17 -5.05 -12.03 -5.10
C PHE A 17 -5.81 -12.97 -6.03
N GLN A 18 -6.97 -13.44 -5.58
CA GLN A 18 -7.94 -14.17 -6.39
C GLN A 18 -8.71 -13.17 -7.25
N LEU A 19 -8.10 -12.79 -8.38
CA LEU A 19 -8.59 -11.74 -9.27
C LEU A 19 -8.69 -12.27 -10.70
N ASP A 20 -9.86 -12.16 -11.32
CA ASP A 20 -10.17 -12.64 -12.68
C ASP A 20 -10.06 -11.55 -13.77
N ARG A 21 -9.82 -10.29 -13.36
CA ARG A 21 -9.83 -9.11 -14.23
C ARG A 21 -8.96 -7.98 -13.68
N PRO A 22 -8.48 -7.03 -14.50
CA PRO A 22 -7.85 -5.83 -13.99
C PRO A 22 -8.76 -5.03 -13.04
N SER A 23 -8.16 -4.43 -12.00
CA SER A 23 -8.82 -3.51 -11.05
C SER A 23 -8.05 -2.18 -10.97
N PRO A 24 -8.09 -1.32 -12.00
CA PRO A 24 -7.24 -0.12 -12.06
C PRO A 24 -7.59 0.98 -11.06
N TYR A 25 -8.76 0.93 -10.42
CA TYR A 25 -9.35 2.04 -9.67
C TYR A 25 -9.65 1.73 -8.19
N MET A 26 -9.09 0.66 -7.61
CA MET A 26 -9.38 0.24 -6.22
C MET A 26 -10.88 0.05 -5.93
N GLN A 27 -11.65 -0.44 -6.91
CA GLN A 27 -13.10 -0.60 -6.78
C GLN A 27 -13.49 -1.94 -6.14
N PHE A 28 -12.68 -2.97 -6.33
CA PHE A 28 -13.01 -4.33 -5.92
C PHE A 28 -12.21 -4.74 -4.68
N VAL A 29 -12.93 -5.33 -3.73
CA VAL A 29 -12.35 -6.08 -2.62
C VAL A 29 -12.35 -7.54 -3.03
N VAL A 30 -11.19 -8.17 -3.03
CA VAL A 30 -11.01 -9.56 -3.45
C VAL A 30 -10.23 -10.37 -2.43
N PRO A 31 -10.45 -11.69 -2.35
CA PRO A 31 -9.67 -12.55 -1.48
C PRO A 31 -8.19 -12.58 -1.88
N LEU A 32 -7.30 -12.78 -0.92
CA LEU A 32 -5.90 -13.11 -1.17
C LEU A 32 -5.78 -14.50 -1.82
N ALA A 33 -4.75 -14.72 -2.62
CA ALA A 33 -4.36 -16.06 -3.07
C ALA A 33 -3.98 -16.93 -1.86
N GLU A 34 -4.23 -18.23 -1.92
CA GLU A 34 -4.09 -19.13 -0.76
C GLU A 34 -2.64 -19.20 -0.27
N GLU A 35 -1.68 -19.16 -1.19
CA GLU A 35 -0.24 -19.19 -0.95
C GLU A 35 0.28 -17.96 -0.19
N VAL A 36 -0.46 -16.86 -0.25
CA VAL A 36 -0.13 -15.59 0.42
C VAL A 36 -0.70 -15.56 1.83
N ARG A 37 -1.77 -16.34 2.09
CA ARG A 37 -2.40 -16.42 3.41
C ARG A 37 -1.48 -17.16 4.37
N LYS A 38 -1.52 -16.74 5.63
CA LYS A 38 -0.92 -17.43 6.75
C LYS A 38 -2.01 -17.74 7.75
N ASN A 39 -2.03 -18.97 8.24
CA ASN A 39 -2.86 -19.31 9.39
C ASN A 39 -2.17 -18.73 10.62
N PRO A 40 -2.75 -17.74 11.31
CA PRO A 40 -2.15 -17.27 12.54
C PRO A 40 -2.22 -18.41 13.56
N ALA A 41 -1.06 -18.99 13.86
CA ALA A 41 -0.95 -19.99 14.91
C ALA A 41 -1.33 -19.34 16.25
N GLY A 42 -2.30 -19.92 16.97
CA GLY A 42 -2.56 -19.55 18.36
C GLY A 42 -3.58 -18.43 18.61
N GLU A 43 -4.49 -18.12 17.68
CA GLU A 43 -5.66 -17.29 18.03
C GLU A 43 -6.59 -18.08 18.98
N THR A 44 -6.50 -17.81 20.28
CA THR A 44 -7.52 -18.22 21.25
C THR A 44 -8.62 -17.15 21.29
N HIS A 45 -9.88 -17.58 21.38
CA HIS A 45 -11.03 -16.68 21.49
C HIS A 45 -11.00 -15.80 22.77
N ASP A 46 -10.13 -16.13 23.74
CA ASP A 46 -9.99 -15.44 25.02
C ASP A 46 -9.20 -14.13 24.95
N GLN A 47 -8.46 -13.85 23.87
CA GLN A 47 -7.74 -12.58 23.74
C GLN A 47 -8.65 -11.43 23.27
N PRO A 48 -8.44 -10.21 23.78
CA PRO A 48 -9.11 -9.01 23.26
C PRO A 48 -8.91 -8.88 21.74
N ILE A 49 -9.96 -8.43 21.04
CA ILE A 49 -9.92 -8.23 19.58
C ILE A 49 -8.76 -7.32 19.17
N SER A 50 -8.42 -6.30 19.96
CA SER A 50 -7.29 -5.41 19.70
C SER A 50 -5.94 -6.13 19.68
N GLU A 51 -5.71 -7.05 20.61
CA GLU A 51 -4.48 -7.84 20.69
C GLU A 51 -4.42 -8.85 19.55
N ARG A 52 -5.53 -9.53 19.27
CA ARG A 52 -5.64 -10.47 18.14
C ARG A 52 -5.41 -9.79 16.80
N LEU A 53 -5.82 -8.54 16.63
CA LEU A 53 -5.56 -7.78 15.39
C LEU A 53 -4.09 -7.36 15.28
N ALA A 54 -3.44 -7.05 16.40
CA ALA A 54 -2.05 -6.58 16.44
C ALA A 54 -1.02 -7.73 16.36
N SER A 55 -1.32 -8.91 16.90
CA SER A 55 -0.33 -9.97 17.12
C SER A 55 -0.23 -11.01 16.00
N SER A 56 -1.15 -10.99 15.04
CA SER A 56 -1.28 -12.08 14.05
C SER A 56 -0.94 -11.63 12.63
N ILE A 57 0.18 -12.17 12.14
CA ILE A 57 0.58 -12.04 10.74
C ILE A 57 -0.27 -13.02 9.93
N ARG A 58 -1.34 -12.51 9.31
CA ARG A 58 -2.32 -13.29 8.52
C ARG A 58 -1.92 -13.52 7.05
N SER A 59 -0.83 -12.93 6.60
CA SER A 59 -0.34 -13.10 5.23
C SER A 59 1.14 -12.71 5.08
N SER A 60 1.73 -12.96 3.92
CA SER A 60 3.04 -12.39 3.54
C SER A 60 3.00 -10.89 3.22
N ILE A 61 1.81 -10.29 3.07
CA ILE A 61 1.58 -8.86 2.79
C ILE A 61 0.63 -8.22 3.84
N PRO A 62 1.00 -8.25 5.14
CA PRO A 62 0.07 -7.96 6.23
C PRO A 62 -0.47 -6.52 6.23
N ALA A 63 0.32 -5.54 5.76
CA ALA A 63 -0.06 -4.12 5.76
C ALA A 63 -1.32 -3.81 4.94
N VAL A 64 -1.62 -4.62 3.93
CA VAL A 64 -2.75 -4.46 3.00
C VAL A 64 -3.82 -5.53 3.17
N THR A 65 -3.67 -6.42 4.15
CA THR A 65 -4.55 -7.58 4.35
C THR A 65 -5.64 -7.26 5.37
N HIS A 66 -6.90 -7.45 4.99
CA HIS A 66 -8.03 -7.38 5.89
C HIS A 66 -8.11 -8.61 6.81
N VAL A 67 -8.91 -8.50 7.87
CA VAL A 67 -9.09 -9.57 8.88
C VAL A 67 -9.61 -10.87 8.27
N ASP A 68 -10.40 -10.77 7.20
CA ASP A 68 -11.01 -11.88 6.46
C ASP A 68 -10.16 -12.38 5.28
N HIS A 69 -8.87 -12.03 5.24
CA HIS A 69 -7.96 -12.34 4.12
C HIS A 69 -8.42 -11.77 2.77
N SER A 70 -9.04 -10.60 2.77
CA SER A 70 -9.29 -9.81 1.56
C SER A 70 -8.42 -8.56 1.45
N ALA A 71 -8.41 -7.90 0.29
CA ALA A 71 -7.79 -6.60 0.08
C ALA A 71 -8.50 -5.82 -1.04
N ARG A 72 -8.44 -4.49 -1.00
CA ARG A 72 -9.00 -3.61 -2.04
C ARG A 72 -7.94 -3.23 -3.08
N VAL A 73 -7.86 -3.97 -4.17
CA VAL A 73 -6.68 -4.02 -5.03
C VAL A 73 -6.70 -2.96 -6.14
N GLN A 74 -5.55 -2.33 -6.38
CA GLN A 74 -5.24 -1.60 -7.61
C GLN A 74 -4.27 -2.41 -8.49
N THR A 75 -4.67 -2.76 -9.71
CA THR A 75 -3.74 -3.27 -10.72
C THR A 75 -3.14 -2.12 -11.52
N VAL A 76 -1.85 -2.20 -11.80
CA VAL A 76 -1.11 -1.19 -12.55
C VAL A 76 -0.45 -1.85 -13.74
N ASN A 77 -0.62 -1.28 -14.93
CA ASN A 77 -0.02 -1.78 -16.16
C ASN A 77 0.73 -0.64 -16.90
N PRO A 78 1.63 -0.97 -17.84
CA PRO A 78 2.45 0.03 -18.52
C PRO A 78 1.64 1.04 -19.34
N SER A 79 0.47 0.64 -19.85
CA SER A 79 -0.38 1.51 -20.67
C SER A 79 -1.19 2.52 -19.86
N SER A 80 -1.56 2.20 -18.62
CA SER A 80 -2.39 3.05 -17.77
C SER A 80 -1.56 4.04 -16.95
N ASN A 81 -0.42 3.60 -16.41
CA ASN A 81 0.47 4.47 -15.65
C ASN A 81 1.93 3.97 -15.75
N PRO A 82 2.68 4.37 -16.79
CA PRO A 82 4.02 3.83 -17.06
C PRO A 82 5.02 4.15 -15.95
N ARG A 83 4.94 5.35 -15.34
CA ARG A 83 5.84 5.75 -14.24
C ARG A 83 5.59 4.92 -12.98
N PHE A 84 4.33 4.68 -12.63
CA PHE A 84 4.00 3.88 -11.46
C PHE A 84 4.29 2.39 -11.68
N TRP A 85 4.04 1.89 -12.89
CA TRP A 85 4.45 0.54 -13.28
C TRP A 85 5.97 0.36 -13.18
N GLN A 86 6.76 1.32 -13.66
CA GLN A 86 8.22 1.30 -13.54
C GLN A 86 8.68 1.27 -12.07
N LEU A 87 8.07 2.08 -11.20
CA LEU A 87 8.36 2.07 -9.76
C LEU A 87 8.11 0.68 -9.15
N LEU A 88 6.93 0.10 -9.41
CA LEU A 88 6.59 -1.25 -8.92
C LEU A 88 7.52 -2.32 -9.48
N ASN A 89 7.89 -2.24 -10.76
CA ASN A 89 8.78 -3.21 -11.40
C ASN A 89 10.23 -3.13 -10.87
N VAL A 90 10.74 -1.92 -10.62
CA VAL A 90 12.04 -1.73 -9.95
C VAL A 90 11.97 -2.27 -8.52
N PHE A 91 10.91 -1.95 -7.77
CA PHE A 91 10.71 -2.47 -6.42
C PHE A 91 10.67 -4.01 -6.40
N LYS A 92 9.98 -4.63 -7.36
CA LYS A 92 9.99 -6.09 -7.57
C LYS A 92 11.39 -6.63 -7.85
N THR A 93 12.15 -5.96 -8.70
CA THR A 93 13.50 -6.40 -9.06
C THR A 93 14.41 -6.42 -7.83
N LEU A 94 14.23 -5.46 -6.91
CA LEU A 94 15.02 -5.35 -5.69
C LEU A 94 14.55 -6.29 -4.57
N THR A 95 13.24 -6.53 -4.44
CA THR A 95 12.66 -7.20 -3.27
C THR A 95 12.04 -8.57 -3.57
N GLY A 96 11.86 -8.90 -4.85
CA GLY A 96 11.04 -10.02 -5.32
C GLY A 96 9.54 -9.77 -5.26
N GLN A 97 9.07 -8.64 -4.70
CA GLN A 97 7.65 -8.35 -4.48
C GLN A 97 7.16 -7.23 -5.41
N GLY A 98 6.15 -7.51 -6.25
CA GLY A 98 5.56 -6.55 -7.18
C GLY A 98 4.38 -5.75 -6.62
N VAL A 99 4.36 -5.49 -5.31
CA VAL A 99 3.23 -4.88 -4.59
C VAL A 99 3.70 -3.83 -3.59
N LEU A 100 3.00 -2.70 -3.54
CA LEU A 100 3.22 -1.60 -2.60
C LEU A 100 1.91 -1.21 -1.91
N VAL A 101 2.02 -0.63 -0.71
CA VAL A 101 0.92 0.11 -0.10
C VAL A 101 0.64 1.36 -0.95
N ASN A 102 -0.62 1.58 -1.28
CA ASN A 102 -1.08 2.81 -1.92
C ASN A 102 -2.26 3.40 -1.15
N THR A 103 -2.09 4.63 -0.66
CA THR A 103 -3.08 5.34 0.13
C THR A 103 -3.20 6.79 -0.37
N SER A 104 -4.29 7.45 -0.02
CA SER A 104 -4.48 8.86 -0.34
C SER A 104 -3.37 9.71 0.26
N PHE A 105 -2.77 10.58 -0.56
CA PHE A 105 -1.83 11.57 -0.08
C PHE A 105 -2.61 12.79 0.43
N ASN A 106 -2.88 12.77 1.73
CA ASN A 106 -3.52 13.84 2.50
C ASN A 106 -3.36 13.63 4.01
N VAL A 107 -3.64 14.66 4.80
CA VAL A 107 -3.87 14.52 6.25
C VAL A 107 -5.35 14.31 6.55
N ARG A 108 -5.65 13.82 7.76
CA ARG A 108 -7.04 13.54 8.16
C ARG A 108 -7.85 14.82 8.20
N GLY A 109 -8.92 14.86 7.41
CA GLY A 109 -9.83 16.02 7.33
C GLY A 109 -9.60 16.91 6.11
N GLU A 110 -8.52 16.66 5.36
CA GLU A 110 -8.20 17.42 4.15
C GLU A 110 -8.46 16.61 2.86
N PRO A 111 -8.72 17.28 1.72
CA PRO A 111 -8.79 16.63 0.41
C PRO A 111 -7.43 16.06 -0.01
N ILE A 112 -7.44 15.23 -1.06
CA ILE A 112 -6.20 14.77 -1.71
C ILE A 112 -5.49 15.98 -2.32
N VAL A 113 -4.16 16.01 -2.20
CA VAL A 113 -3.32 17.07 -2.78
C VAL A 113 -3.52 17.17 -4.30
N CYS A 114 -3.61 18.39 -4.83
CA CYS A 114 -3.84 18.65 -6.26
C CYS A 114 -2.72 19.49 -6.89
N THR A 115 -2.03 20.32 -6.09
CA THR A 115 -0.93 21.17 -6.56
C THR A 115 0.40 20.77 -5.92
N PRO A 116 1.56 21.14 -6.51
CA PRO A 116 2.85 20.95 -5.87
C PRO A 116 2.96 21.63 -4.50
N GLU A 117 2.30 22.78 -4.32
CA GLU A 117 2.23 23.49 -3.03
C GLU A 117 1.47 22.64 -2.00
N ASP A 118 0.30 22.09 -2.36
CA ASP A 118 -0.47 21.21 -1.46
C ASP A 118 0.36 20.00 -1.03
N ALA A 119 1.05 19.37 -1.99
CA ALA A 119 1.91 18.21 -1.74
C ALA A 119 3.08 18.57 -0.82
N TYR A 120 3.69 19.74 -1.02
CA TYR A 120 4.77 20.24 -0.18
C TYR A 120 4.30 20.53 1.25
N GLN A 121 3.18 21.25 1.42
CA GLN A 121 2.61 21.56 2.73
C GLN A 121 2.20 20.29 3.49
N CYS A 122 1.50 19.37 2.81
CA CYS A 122 1.12 18.08 3.39
C CYS A 122 2.36 17.27 3.78
N PHE A 123 3.40 17.26 2.93
CA PHE A 123 4.67 16.63 3.27
C PHE A 123 5.31 17.23 4.52
N LEU A 124 5.40 18.56 4.64
CA LEU A 124 5.98 19.21 5.82
C LEU A 124 5.23 18.89 7.12
N GLN A 125 3.91 18.79 7.07
CA GLN A 125 3.05 18.56 8.24
C GLN A 125 2.92 17.09 8.67
N THR A 126 3.53 16.16 7.93
CA THR A 126 3.48 14.71 8.22
C THR A 126 4.86 14.15 8.54
N GLU A 127 4.92 12.93 9.06
CA GLU A 127 6.17 12.22 9.35
C GLU A 127 6.73 11.45 8.13
N MET A 128 6.29 11.77 6.91
CA MET A 128 6.82 11.11 5.71
C MET A 128 8.31 11.44 5.53
N ASP A 129 9.11 10.42 5.22
CA ASP A 129 10.56 10.57 5.05
C ASP A 129 10.94 11.32 3.76
N THR A 130 10.21 11.04 2.67
CA THR A 130 10.59 11.49 1.32
C THR A 130 9.37 11.83 0.48
N LEU A 131 9.46 12.93 -0.27
CA LEU A 131 8.46 13.37 -1.22
C LEU A 131 9.07 13.42 -2.63
N VAL A 132 8.41 12.77 -3.59
CA VAL A 132 8.79 12.82 -5.01
C VAL A 132 7.69 13.55 -5.79
N ILE A 133 8.03 14.67 -6.43
CA ILE A 133 7.13 15.44 -7.28
C ILE A 133 7.79 15.62 -8.64
N GLY A 134 7.26 14.95 -9.67
CA GLY A 134 7.85 15.04 -11.01
C GLY A 134 9.29 14.52 -11.01
N ASN A 135 10.25 15.42 -11.22
CA ASN A 135 11.68 15.12 -11.24
C ASN A 135 12.42 15.63 -9.99
N PHE A 136 11.68 16.07 -8.97
CA PHE A 136 12.22 16.57 -7.72
C PHE A 136 12.03 15.54 -6.61
N LEU A 137 13.03 15.43 -5.74
CA LEU A 137 13.01 14.60 -4.54
C LEU A 137 13.39 15.47 -3.34
N LEU A 138 12.54 15.47 -2.32
CA LEU A 138 12.75 16.12 -1.05
C LEU A 138 12.92 15.03 0.01
N ASP A 139 14.00 15.09 0.79
CA ASP A 139 14.29 14.12 1.86
C ASP A 139 14.38 14.87 3.20
N LYS A 140 13.46 14.56 4.13
CA LYS A 140 13.47 15.16 5.47
C LYS A 140 14.63 14.69 6.32
N ARG A 141 15.18 13.49 6.05
CA ARG A 141 16.25 12.89 6.87
C ARG A 141 17.58 13.59 6.69
N ASN A 142 17.75 14.31 5.57
CA ASN A 142 18.95 15.09 5.26
C ASN A 142 18.82 16.58 5.66
N GLY A 143 17.68 16.98 6.22
CA GLY A 143 17.45 18.33 6.74
C GLY A 143 17.89 18.44 8.19
N ALA A 144 19.08 18.98 8.42
CA ALA A 144 19.43 19.53 9.73
C ALA A 144 18.45 20.68 10.04
N GLY A 145 17.49 20.44 10.95
CA GLY A 145 16.57 21.46 11.48
C GLY A 145 15.68 22.12 10.43
N TYR A 146 14.41 21.73 10.37
CA TYR A 146 13.41 22.70 9.92
C TYR A 146 13.30 23.81 11.00
N PRO A 147 13.11 25.08 10.61
CA PRO A 147 12.94 26.19 11.56
C PRO A 147 11.75 26.00 12.51
#